data_AF-A0A1Q6Q2U9-F1
#
_entry.id   AF-A0A1Q6Q2U9-F1
#
_cell.length_a   1.000
_cell.length_b   1.000
_cell.length_c   1.000
_cell.angle_alpha   90.00
_cell.angle_beta   90.00
_cell.angle_gamma   90.00
#
_symmetry.space_group_name_H-M   'P 1'
#
loop_
_entity.id
_entity.type
_entity.pdbx_description
1 polymer ?
#
loop_
_entity_poly.entity_id
_entity_poly.type
_entity_poly.pdbx_seq_one_letter_code
_entity_poly.pdbx_strand_id
1 'polypeptide(L)'
;MKLMIASDIHGSAYYCRKMLDAYKREGADRLLLLGDILYHGPRNDLPKDYNPKNPPMLKKGDILLNGHTHIPANEDMGDFIYMNPGSVSIPKEGSAHGYMICESGEFTWKDLEGNVVGI
;
A
#
# COMPACT_ATOMS: atom_id res chain seq x y z
N MET A 1 6.28 2.28 18.01
CA MET A 1 6.94 2.20 16.70
C MET A 1 5.92 2.63 15.67
N LYS A 2 6.28 3.59 14.83
CA LYS A 2 5.46 4.14 13.76
C LYS A 2 6.01 3.69 12.41
N LEU A 3 5.20 2.99 11.62
CA LEU A 3 5.55 2.54 10.28
C LEU A 3 4.82 3.41 9.26
N MET A 4 5.53 3.83 8.21
CA MET A 4 4.90 4.29 6.98
C MET A 4 4.92 3.15 5.97
N ILE A 5 3.79 2.85 5.36
CA ILE A 5 3.60 1.81 4.36
C ILE A 5 3.20 2.49 3.06
N ALA A 6 3.97 2.26 1.99
CA ALA A 6 3.73 2.85 0.68
C ALA A 6 3.94 1.83 -0.44
N SER A 7 3.32 2.04 -1.58
CA SER A 7 3.43 1.15 -2.73
C SER A 7 3.35 1.91 -4.06
N ASP A 8 3.70 1.22 -5.15
CA ASP A 8 3.37 1.62 -6.52
C ASP A 8 3.93 3.01 -6.87
N ILE A 9 5.25 3.15 -6.71
CA ILE A 9 5.99 4.37 -7.09
C ILE A 9 6.22 4.39 -8.60
N HIS A 10 6.38 3.23 -9.23
CA HIS A 10 6.56 3.04 -10.68
C HIS A 10 7.69 3.89 -11.28
N GLY A 11 8.81 4.01 -10.56
CA GLY A 11 9.98 4.78 -10.99
C GLY A 11 9.77 6.31 -11.03
N SER A 12 8.64 6.81 -10.55
CA SER A 12 8.37 8.26 -10.54
C SER A 12 9.23 8.97 -9.50
N ALA A 13 10.32 9.60 -9.95
CA ALA A 13 11.18 10.39 -9.09
C ALA A 13 10.43 11.58 -8.42
N TYR A 14 9.41 12.13 -9.08
CA TYR A 14 8.59 13.21 -8.54
C TYR A 14 7.79 12.75 -7.31
N TYR A 15 6.99 11.70 -7.46
CA TYR A 15 6.17 11.19 -6.37
C TYR A 15 7.00 10.50 -5.29
N CYS A 16 8.15 9.91 -5.65
CA CYS A 16 9.13 9.41 -4.69
C CYS A 16 9.60 10.54 -3.74
N ARG A 17 9.95 11.72 -4.26
CA ARG A 17 10.32 12.87 -3.41
C ARG A 17 9.18 13.31 -2.50
N LYS A 18 7.96 13.46 -3.03
CA LYS A 18 6.80 13.81 -2.21
C LYS A 18 6.54 12.79 -1.10
N MET A 19 6.65 11.51 -1.39
CA MET A 19 6.51 10.44 -0.41
C MET A 19 7.62 10.49 0.65
N LEU A 20 8.87 10.78 0.28
CA LEU A 20 9.96 10.97 1.24
C LEU A 20 9.75 12.21 2.12
N ASP A 21 9.15 13.27 1.59
CA ASP A 21 8.79 14.45 2.39
C ASP A 21 7.65 14.14 3.36
N ALA A 22 6.65 13.35 2.94
CA ALA A 22 5.62 12.82 3.83
C ALA A 22 6.21 11.91 4.91
N TYR A 23 7.14 11.02 4.56
CA TYR A 23 7.84 10.14 5.51
C TYR A 23 8.54 10.93 6.62
N LYS A 24 9.28 11.98 6.23
CA LYS A 24 9.94 12.89 7.18
C LYS A 24 8.92 13.63 8.05
N ARG A 25 7.86 14.18 7.45
CA ARG A 25 6.80 14.93 8.15
C ARG A 25 6.08 14.06 9.19
N GLU A 26 5.80 12.81 8.84
CA GLU A 26 5.14 11.86 9.72
C GLU A 26 6.05 11.40 10.88
N GLY A 27 7.36 11.59 10.77
CA GLY A 27 8.31 11.13 11.79
C GLY A 27 8.27 9.62 11.99
N ALA A 28 7.97 8.86 10.93
CA ALA A 28 7.87 7.41 11.02
C ALA A 28 9.26 6.78 11.26
N ASP A 29 9.31 5.74 12.08
CA ASP A 29 10.54 5.04 12.43
C ASP A 29 11.08 4.23 11.25
N ARG A 30 10.19 3.67 10.43
CA ARG A 30 10.54 2.83 9.28
C ARG A 30 9.57 3.04 8.12
N LEU A 31 10.09 2.84 6.92
CA LEU A 31 9.33 2.82 5.66
C LEU A 31 9.25 1.39 5.13
N LEU A 32 8.04 0.88 4.94
CA LEU A 32 7.73 -0.40 4.32
C LEU A 32 7.23 -0.15 2.90
N LEU A 33 7.92 -0.73 1.91
CA LEU A 33 7.59 -0.61 0.49
C LEU A 33 7.05 -1.93 -0.04
N LEU A 34 5.82 -1.95 -0.54
CA LEU A 34 5.13 -3.19 -0.92
C LEU A 34 5.43 -3.70 -2.34
N GLY A 35 6.22 -2.97 -3.12
CA GLY A 35 6.60 -3.36 -4.47
C GLY A 35 6.40 -2.25 -5.50
N ASP A 36 6.61 -2.59 -6.78
CA ASP A 36 6.45 -1.69 -7.93
C ASP A 36 7.21 -0.37 -7.79
N ILE A 37 8.48 -0.48 -7.42
CA ILE A 37 9.35 0.67 -7.11
C ILE A 37 10.03 1.22 -8.35
N LEU A 38 10.63 0.35 -9.17
CA LEU A 38 11.52 0.74 -10.27
C LEU A 38 10.93 0.50 -11.65
N TYR A 39 9.95 -0.41 -11.78
CA TYR A 39 9.50 -0.94 -13.06
C TYR A 39 7.97 -0.89 -13.19
N HIS A 40 7.46 -0.63 -14.39
CA HIS A 40 6.03 -0.43 -14.69
C HIS A 40 5.30 -1.70 -15.19
N GLY A 41 5.90 -2.88 -14.95
CA GLY A 41 5.32 -4.24 -15.05
C GLY A 41 4.47 -4.66 -16.26
N PRO A 42 5.08 -5.29 -17.30
CA PRO A 42 4.41 -6.44 -17.98
C PRO A 42 5.36 -7.60 -18.35
N ARG A 43 6.48 -7.81 -17.64
CA ARG A 43 7.64 -8.60 -18.13
C ARG A 43 7.73 -10.08 -17.68
N ASN A 44 6.72 -10.65 -17.03
CA ASN A 44 6.77 -12.03 -16.53
C ASN A 44 5.59 -12.87 -17.06
N ASP A 45 5.85 -14.12 -17.46
CA ASP A 45 4.80 -15.12 -17.68
C ASP A 45 4.06 -15.43 -16.36
N LEU A 46 2.86 -16.00 -16.47
CA LEU A 46 2.15 -16.48 -15.29
C LEU A 46 2.94 -17.61 -14.61
N PRO A 47 3.06 -17.60 -13.28
CA PRO A 47 3.72 -18.68 -12.56
C PRO A 47 2.91 -19.97 -12.67
N LYS A 48 3.58 -21.10 -12.43
CA LYS A 48 2.92 -22.40 -12.32
C LYS A 48 1.79 -22.32 -11.27
N ASP A 49 0.62 -22.89 -11.59
CA ASP A 49 -0.55 -22.95 -10.71
C ASP A 49 -1.13 -21.57 -10.31
N TYR A 50 -1.09 -20.57 -11.21
CA TYR A 50 -1.70 -19.26 -10.98
C TYR A 50 -3.20 -19.36 -10.68
N ASN A 51 -3.56 -19.12 -9.41
CA ASN A 51 -4.94 -19.14 -8.94
C ASN A 51 -5.18 -18.02 -7.90
N PRO A 52 -5.67 -16.85 -8.33
CA PRO A 52 -5.98 -15.73 -7.43
C PRO A 52 -7.02 -16.03 -6.35
N LYS A 53 -7.83 -17.09 -6.53
CA LYS A 53 -8.85 -17.50 -5.55
C LYS A 53 -8.30 -18.41 -4.44
N ASN A 54 -7.00 -18.71 -4.45
CA ASN A 54 -6.34 -19.53 -3.45
C ASN A 54 -5.24 -18.73 -2.74
N PRO A 55 -5.59 -17.74 -1.90
CA PRO A 55 -4.63 -16.96 -1.13
C PRO A 55 -3.87 -17.83 -0.11
N PRO A 56 -2.79 -17.32 0.51
CA PRO A 56 -2.13 -18.00 1.62
C PRO A 56 -3.11 -18.42 2.71
N MET A 57 -2.82 -19.51 3.42
CA MET A 57 -3.60 -19.89 4.61
C MET A 57 -3.39 -18.84 5.70
N LEU A 58 -4.37 -17.96 5.86
CA LEU A 58 -4.42 -16.92 6.89
C LEU A 58 -5.40 -17.36 7.99
N LYS A 59 -5.13 -16.93 9.23
CA LYS A 59 -6.05 -17.13 10.37
C LYS A 59 -6.75 -15.83 10.74
N LYS A 60 -7.86 -15.96 11.46
CA LYS A 60 -8.64 -14.83 11.98
C LYS A 60 -7.76 -13.76 12.62
N GLY A 61 -7.84 -12.54 12.08
CA GLY A 61 -7.11 -11.37 12.53
C GLY A 61 -5.76 -11.13 11.83
N ASP A 62 -5.31 -12.04 10.96
CA ASP A 62 -4.17 -11.77 10.09
C ASP A 62 -4.52 -10.69 9.06
N ILE A 63 -3.50 -9.98 8.57
CA ILE A 63 -3.65 -8.90 7.58
C ILE A 63 -2.98 -9.33 6.28
N LEU A 64 -3.75 -9.33 5.20
CA LEU A 64 -3.24 -9.39 3.83
C LEU A 64 -3.03 -7.95 3.33
N LEU A 65 -1.79 -7.49 3.35
CA LEU A 65 -1.41 -6.13 2.96
C LEU A 65 -0.68 -6.16 1.61
N ASN A 66 -1.25 -5.53 0.56
CA ASN A 66 -0.62 -5.46 -0.76
C ASN A 66 -0.80 -4.09 -1.44
N GLY A 67 -0.03 -3.84 -2.49
CA GLY A 67 -0.24 -2.74 -3.43
C GLY A 67 -0.88 -3.23 -4.73
N HIS A 68 -0.28 -2.91 -5.88
CA HIS A 68 -0.55 -3.48 -7.22
C HIS A 68 -1.87 -3.07 -7.88
N THR A 69 -3.01 -3.08 -7.18
CA THR A 69 -4.29 -2.63 -7.76
C THR A 69 -4.33 -1.11 -7.93
N HIS A 70 -3.58 -0.39 -7.09
CA HIS A 70 -3.58 1.07 -6.93
C HIS A 70 -4.86 1.66 -6.32
N ILE A 71 -5.68 0.80 -5.71
CA ILE A 71 -6.95 1.18 -5.09
C ILE A 71 -6.80 0.97 -3.59
N PRO A 72 -6.99 2.00 -2.75
CA PRO A 72 -6.93 1.83 -1.31
C PRO A 72 -8.06 0.92 -0.83
N ALA A 73 -7.80 0.07 0.16
CA ALA A 73 -8.76 -0.90 0.65
C ALA A 73 -8.58 -1.17 2.15
N ASN A 74 -9.68 -1.46 2.82
CA ASN A 74 -9.75 -1.92 4.21
C ASN A 74 -10.99 -2.81 4.38
N GLU A 75 -10.89 -4.07 3.97
CA GLU A 75 -12.03 -4.98 3.85
C GLU A 75 -11.92 -6.16 4.82
N ASP A 76 -13.00 -6.46 5.54
CA ASP A 76 -13.11 -7.68 6.34
C ASP A 76 -13.52 -8.86 5.44
N MET A 77 -12.60 -9.81 5.28
CA MET A 77 -12.81 -11.02 4.46
C MET A 77 -13.33 -12.20 5.30
N GLY A 78 -13.70 -11.98 6.55
CA GLY A 78 -14.16 -12.98 7.52
C GLY A 78 -13.01 -13.66 8.28
N ASP A 79 -12.05 -14.21 7.53
CA ASP A 79 -10.89 -14.92 8.09
C ASP A 79 -9.63 -14.05 8.18
N PHE A 80 -9.55 -12.96 7.44
CA PHE A 80 -8.42 -12.03 7.46
C PHE A 80 -8.90 -10.64 7.04
N ILE A 81 -8.06 -9.63 7.25
CA ILE A 81 -8.34 -8.26 6.82
C ILE A 81 -7.52 -7.98 5.57
N TYR A 82 -8.19 -7.58 4.48
CA TYR A 82 -7.52 -7.12 3.28
C TYR A 82 -7.25 -5.63 3.37
N MET A 83 -5.98 -5.23 3.20
CA MET A 83 -5.57 -3.84 3.21
C MET A 83 -4.72 -3.49 2.00
N ASN A 84 -4.91 -2.27 1.49
CA ASN A 84 -4.08 -1.70 0.44
C ASN A 84 -3.87 -0.20 0.69
N PRO A 85 -2.62 0.31 0.74
CA PRO A 85 -2.36 1.74 0.95
C PRO A 85 -2.78 2.62 -0.24
N GLY A 86 -3.15 2.02 -1.38
CA GLY A 86 -3.30 2.70 -2.65
C GLY A 86 -1.95 2.90 -3.34
N SER A 87 -1.91 3.82 -4.32
CA SER A 87 -0.68 4.13 -5.05
C SER A 87 -0.16 5.51 -4.73
N VAL A 88 1.17 5.59 -4.59
CA VAL A 88 1.87 6.87 -4.44
C VAL A 88 1.85 7.67 -5.74
N SER A 89 1.93 7.03 -6.92
CA SER A 89 2.14 7.74 -8.19
C SER A 89 1.03 7.60 -9.23
N ILE A 90 0.19 6.56 -9.17
CA ILE A 90 -0.84 6.26 -10.16
C ILE A 90 -2.12 5.75 -9.45
N PRO A 91 -2.77 6.53 -8.59
CA PRO A 91 -3.99 6.11 -7.90
C PRO A 91 -5.13 5.84 -8.90
N LYS A 92 -6.02 4.91 -8.56
CA LYS A 92 -7.18 4.56 -9.37
C LYS A 92 -8.49 4.87 -8.65
N GLU A 93 -9.59 4.82 -9.39
CA GLU A 93 -10.95 5.04 -8.87
C GLU A 93 -11.15 6.39 -8.17
N GLY A 94 -10.41 7.41 -8.61
CA GLY A 94 -10.47 8.75 -8.03
C GLY A 94 -9.86 8.86 -6.63
N SER A 95 -9.16 7.82 -6.16
CA SER A 95 -8.44 7.86 -4.88
C SER A 95 -7.28 8.85 -4.88
N ALA A 96 -6.84 9.24 -3.69
CA ALA A 96 -5.71 10.13 -3.51
C ALA A 96 -4.38 9.42 -3.80
N HIS A 97 -3.38 10.19 -4.20
CA HIS A 97 -1.98 9.75 -4.08
C HIS A 97 -1.67 9.60 -2.60
N GLY A 98 -1.40 8.38 -2.15
CA GLY A 98 -1.46 8.08 -0.72
C GLY A 98 -0.51 7.01 -0.22
N TYR A 99 -0.53 6.89 1.09
CA TYR A 99 0.20 5.91 1.88
C TYR A 99 -0.61 5.59 3.15
N MET A 100 -0.09 4.66 3.94
CA MET A 100 -0.69 4.26 5.20
C MET A 100 0.31 4.45 6.35
N ILE A 101 -0.19 4.87 7.51
CA ILE A 101 0.54 4.85 8.78
C ILE A 101 0.03 3.68 9.60
N CYS A 102 0.95 2.90 10.18
CA CYS A 102 0.66 1.93 11.21
C CYS A 102 1.33 2.35 12.51
N GLU A 103 0.55 2.61 13.55
CA GLU A 103 1.04 2.99 14.86
C GLU A 103 0.17 2.34 15.94
N SER A 104 0.81 1.67 16.91
CA SER A 104 0.11 1.00 18.01
C SER A 104 -0.95 -0.02 17.56
N GLY A 105 -0.80 -0.60 16.37
CA GLY A 105 -1.75 -1.56 15.79
C GLY A 105 -2.90 -0.92 15.03
N GLU A 106 -2.98 0.41 14.99
CA GLU A 106 -3.97 1.16 14.21
C GLU A 106 -3.40 1.54 12.85
N PHE A 107 -4.24 1.44 11.82
CA PHE A 107 -3.89 1.80 10.45
C PHE A 107 -4.68 3.04 10.02
N THR A 108 -3.98 4.02 9.44
CA THR A 108 -4.58 5.26 8.93
C THR A 108 -4.07 5.53 7.54
N TRP A 109 -4.97 5.82 6.61
CA TRP A 109 -4.60 6.20 5.25
C TRP A 109 -4.51 7.70 5.14
N LYS A 110 -3.49 8.15 4.42
CA LYS A 110 -3.22 9.57 4.23
C LYS A 110 -2.83 9.87 2.80
N ASP A 111 -3.19 11.07 2.35
CA ASP A 111 -2.64 11.62 1.13
C ASP A 111 -1.18 12.09 1.33
N LEU A 112 -0.48 12.39 0.22
CA LEU A 112 0.90 12.88 0.26
C LEU A 112 1.08 14.24 0.96
N GLU A 113 0.01 14.97 1.25
CA GLU A 113 0.04 16.22 2.03
C GLU A 113 -0.17 15.96 3.54
N GLY A 114 -0.54 14.74 3.93
CA GLY A 114 -0.67 14.29 5.32
C GLY A 114 -2.11 14.30 5.85
N ASN A 115 -3.09 14.60 5.00
CA ASN A 115 -4.50 14.58 5.36
C ASN A 115 -4.99 13.14 5.43
N VAL A 116 -5.82 12.84 6.43
CA VAL A 116 -6.48 11.53 6.53
C VAL A 116 -7.51 11.41 5.40
N VAL A 117 -7.46 10.30 4.68
CA VAL A 117 -8.43 9.97 3.63
C VAL A 117 -9.35 8.85 4.10
N GLY A 118 -10.65 9.02 3.88
CA GLY A 118 -11.66 8.01 4.25
C GLY A 118 -11.71 6.88 3.23
N ILE A 119 -11.84 5.65 3.73
CA ILE A 119 -11.92 4.40 2.96
C ILE A 119 -12.87 3.47 3.69
#